data_AF-A0A5C7C0A7-F1
#
_entry.id   AF-A0A5C7C0A7-F1
#
_cell.length_a   1.000
_cell.length_b   1.000
_cell.length_c   1.000
_cell.angle_alpha   90.00
_cell.angle_beta   90.00
_cell.angle_gamma   90.00
#
_symmetry.space_group_name_H-M   'P 1'
#
loop_
_entity.id
_entity.type
_entity.pdbx_description
1 polymer ?
#
loop_
_entity_poly.entity_id
_entity_poly.type
_entity_poly.pdbx_seq_one_letter_code
_entity_poly.pdbx_strand_id
1 'polypeptide(L)'
;MQSFSERLRYVLYKRDMSQSEAARRCGISQQAMNYIIKNNLDSSKLAVQIANGLNLNPDWLISGKGKLENVELIEIPVIDNYFVLEGYVHGVKISEDTESVFIDKNYGKYPFAFFVEKNKIAICSSPDVSIENTYIHEYLVVKPDSFSVVSDKPDNGYQICEWRILNVDVE
;
A
#
# COMPACT_ATOMS: atom_id res chain seq x y z
N MET A 1 -20.52 -7.12 -4.07
CA MET A 1 -20.79 -5.78 -4.66
C MET A 1 -21.08 -5.95 -6.13
N GLN A 2 -22.32 -5.71 -6.53
CA GLN A 2 -22.80 -6.03 -7.87
C GLN A 2 -22.78 -4.82 -8.81
N SER A 3 -23.25 -3.64 -8.38
CA SER A 3 -23.36 -2.45 -9.24
C SER A 3 -22.26 -1.41 -9.05
N PHE A 4 -22.10 -0.52 -10.04
CA PHE A 4 -21.21 0.65 -9.96
C PHE A 4 -21.59 1.54 -8.77
N SER A 5 -22.87 1.79 -8.55
CA SER A 5 -23.34 2.59 -7.42
C SER A 5 -23.06 1.96 -6.06
N GLU A 6 -23.15 0.63 -5.94
CA GLU A 6 -22.74 -0.07 -4.71
C GLU A 6 -21.24 0.07 -4.43
N ARG A 7 -20.40 -0.06 -5.47
CA ARG A 7 -18.95 0.16 -5.34
C ARG A 7 -18.61 1.57 -4.91
N LEU A 8 -19.30 2.56 -5.47
CA LEU A 8 -19.14 3.95 -5.06
C LEU A 8 -19.57 4.17 -3.61
N ARG A 9 -20.75 3.68 -3.20
CA ARG A 9 -21.23 3.78 -1.81
C ARG A 9 -20.26 3.14 -0.82
N TYR A 10 -19.72 1.98 -1.16
CA TYR A 10 -18.73 1.29 -0.32
C TYR A 10 -17.48 2.15 -0.09
N VAL A 11 -16.94 2.77 -1.14
CA VAL A 11 -15.77 3.67 -1.00
C VAL A 11 -16.10 4.87 -0.13
N LEU A 12 -17.24 5.52 -0.35
CA LEU A 12 -17.66 6.68 0.42
C LEU A 12 -17.83 6.34 1.91
N TYR A 13 -18.46 5.20 2.21
CA TYR A 13 -18.60 4.69 3.57
C TYR A 13 -17.24 4.39 4.20
N LYS A 14 -16.35 3.67 3.50
CA LYS A 14 -15.02 3.30 4.01
C LYS A 14 -14.16 4.52 4.34
N ARG A 15 -14.34 5.63 3.60
CA ARG A 15 -13.56 6.86 3.75
C ARG A 15 -14.27 7.96 4.54
N ASP A 16 -15.37 7.63 5.22
CA ASP A 16 -16.23 8.58 5.94
C ASP A 16 -16.53 9.87 5.13
N MET A 17 -16.81 9.69 3.84
CA MET A 17 -16.93 10.78 2.87
C MET A 17 -18.38 10.99 2.47
N SER A 18 -18.85 12.24 2.56
CA SER A 18 -20.19 12.62 2.11
C SER A 18 -20.30 12.66 0.58
N GLN A 19 -21.51 12.49 0.04
CA GLN A 19 -21.75 12.56 -1.41
C GLN A 19 -21.45 13.96 -1.99
N SER A 20 -21.69 15.01 -1.21
CA SER A 20 -21.40 16.39 -1.61
C SER A 20 -19.88 16.65 -1.70
N GLU A 21 -19.11 16.14 -0.75
CA GLU A 21 -17.65 16.21 -0.77
C GLU A 21 -17.08 15.38 -1.93
N ALA A 22 -17.61 14.18 -2.15
CA ALA A 22 -17.18 13.33 -3.25
C ALA A 22 -17.45 13.99 -4.62
N ALA A 23 -18.64 14.61 -4.80
CA ALA A 23 -18.97 15.33 -6.03
C ALA A 23 -17.98 16.47 -6.30
N ARG A 24 -17.64 17.24 -5.26
CA ARG A 24 -16.65 18.32 -5.33
C ARG A 24 -15.26 17.80 -5.75
N ARG A 25 -14.78 16.72 -5.14
CA ARG A 25 -13.48 16.10 -5.49
C ARG A 25 -13.45 15.56 -6.92
N CYS A 26 -14.56 15.02 -7.40
CA CYS A 26 -14.69 14.50 -8.76
C CYS A 26 -14.90 15.60 -9.81
N GLY A 27 -15.15 16.85 -9.41
CA GLY A 27 -15.53 17.92 -10.33
C GLY A 27 -16.86 17.65 -11.05
N ILE A 28 -17.79 16.94 -10.39
CA ILE A 28 -19.15 16.71 -10.92
C ILE A 28 -20.19 17.44 -10.08
N SER A 29 -21.40 17.62 -10.62
CA SER A 29 -22.50 18.21 -9.86
C SER A 29 -22.97 17.27 -8.75
N GLN A 30 -23.40 17.83 -7.62
CA GLN A 30 -23.99 17.04 -6.53
C GLN A 30 -25.24 16.29 -6.99
N GLN A 31 -26.02 16.89 -7.91
CA GLN A 31 -27.19 16.26 -8.50
C GLN A 31 -26.83 14.99 -9.27
N ALA A 32 -25.73 15.00 -10.05
CA ALA A 32 -25.25 13.82 -10.77
C ALA A 32 -24.81 12.71 -9.80
N MET A 33 -24.05 13.06 -8.75
CA MET A 33 -23.64 12.11 -7.70
C MET A 33 -24.84 11.47 -7.01
N ASN A 34 -25.80 12.29 -6.57
CA ASN A 34 -27.02 11.82 -5.92
C ASN A 34 -27.86 10.94 -6.86
N TYR A 35 -27.96 11.29 -8.15
CA TYR A 35 -28.68 10.51 -9.13
C TYR A 35 -28.07 9.11 -9.30
N ILE A 36 -26.74 9.02 -9.43
CA ILE A 36 -26.01 7.76 -9.51
C ILE A 36 -26.31 6.89 -8.29
N ILE A 37 -26.12 7.46 -7.09
CA ILE A 37 -26.23 6.71 -5.84
C ILE A 37 -27.69 6.32 -5.58
N LYS A 38 -28.67 7.19 -5.84
CA LYS A 38 -30.08 6.92 -5.56
C LYS A 38 -30.69 5.89 -6.53
N ASN A 39 -30.32 5.92 -7.81
CA ASN A 39 -30.90 5.03 -8.83
C ASN A 39 -30.15 3.70 -8.99
N ASN A 40 -29.14 3.43 -8.16
CA ASN A 40 -28.38 2.18 -8.15
C ASN A 40 -27.82 1.76 -9.53
N LEU A 41 -27.33 2.73 -10.30
CA LEU A 41 -26.85 2.50 -11.67
C LEU A 41 -25.73 1.44 -11.72
N ASP A 42 -25.80 0.59 -12.74
CA ASP A 42 -24.76 -0.39 -13.05
C ASP A 42 -23.58 0.21 -13.82
N SER A 43 -23.79 1.36 -14.48
CA SER A 43 -22.75 2.08 -15.22
C SER A 43 -23.05 3.58 -15.28
N SER A 44 -22.01 4.37 -15.54
CA SER A 44 -22.13 5.82 -15.71
C SER A 44 -21.07 6.33 -16.68
N LYS A 45 -21.43 7.30 -17.53
CA LYS A 45 -20.46 8.03 -18.37
C LYS A 45 -19.45 8.83 -17.52
N LEU A 46 -19.80 9.13 -16.28
CA LEU A 46 -18.94 9.83 -15.32
C LEU A 46 -18.01 8.89 -14.54
N ALA A 47 -18.07 7.56 -14.77
CA ALA A 47 -17.36 6.59 -13.95
C ALA A 47 -15.84 6.82 -13.92
N VAL A 48 -15.21 7.10 -15.07
CA VAL A 48 -13.77 7.39 -15.15
C VAL A 48 -13.43 8.69 -14.42
N GLN A 49 -14.24 9.74 -14.60
CA GLN A 49 -14.04 11.01 -13.92
C GLN A 49 -14.15 10.86 -12.39
N ILE A 50 -15.14 10.10 -11.92
CA ILE A 50 -15.33 9.79 -10.50
C ILE A 50 -14.17 8.96 -9.96
N ALA A 51 -13.71 7.96 -10.71
CA ALA A 51 -12.57 7.13 -10.33
C ALA A 51 -11.32 8.00 -10.13
N ASN A 52 -11.00 8.86 -11.11
CA ASN A 52 -9.85 9.75 -11.03
C ASN A 52 -9.95 10.73 -9.85
N GLY A 53 -11.11 11.38 -9.66
CA GLY A 53 -11.31 12.32 -8.55
C GLY A 53 -11.25 11.69 -7.16
N LEU A 54 -11.45 10.38 -7.05
CA LEU A 54 -11.35 9.62 -5.82
C LEU A 54 -10.09 8.76 -5.75
N ASN A 55 -9.14 8.88 -6.69
CA ASN A 55 -7.96 8.02 -6.81
C ASN A 55 -8.29 6.51 -6.74
N LEU A 56 -9.31 6.11 -7.49
CA LEU A 56 -9.74 4.72 -7.64
C LEU A 56 -9.29 4.18 -8.99
N ASN A 57 -9.13 2.87 -9.07
CA ASN A 57 -8.99 2.19 -10.34
C ASN A 57 -10.33 2.25 -11.11
N PRO A 58 -10.36 2.82 -12.33
CA PRO A 58 -11.59 2.90 -13.12
C PRO A 58 -12.20 1.54 -13.46
N ASP A 59 -11.39 0.53 -13.77
CA ASP A 59 -11.85 -0.82 -14.09
C ASP A 59 -12.50 -1.49 -12.88
N TRP A 60 -11.93 -1.29 -11.69
CA TRP A 60 -12.55 -1.77 -10.45
C TRP A 60 -13.86 -1.06 -10.19
N LEU A 61 -13.92 0.27 -10.32
CA LEU A 61 -15.14 1.00 -10.06
C LEU A 61 -16.26 0.61 -11.06
N ILE A 62 -15.93 0.41 -12.34
CA ILE A 62 -16.89 0.08 -13.39
C ILE A 62 -17.31 -1.39 -13.33
N SER A 63 -16.37 -2.32 -13.18
CA SER A 63 -16.62 -3.76 -13.37
C SER A 63 -16.47 -4.60 -12.11
N GLY A 64 -15.90 -4.04 -11.04
CA GLY A 64 -15.52 -4.77 -9.83
C GLY A 64 -14.26 -5.63 -9.97
N LYS A 65 -13.56 -5.56 -11.11
CA LYS A 65 -12.33 -6.32 -11.37
C LYS A 65 -11.08 -5.49 -11.07
N GLY A 66 -10.02 -6.13 -10.61
CA GLY A 66 -8.77 -5.46 -10.25
C GLY A 66 -8.74 -4.95 -8.81
N LYS A 67 -7.80 -4.06 -8.49
CA LYS A 67 -7.64 -3.46 -7.16
C LYS A 67 -8.49 -2.19 -7.03
N LEU A 68 -8.91 -1.86 -5.82
CA LEU A 68 -9.80 -0.72 -5.54
C LEU A 68 -9.15 0.62 -5.89
N GLU A 69 -7.89 0.79 -5.52
CA GLU A 69 -7.11 2.02 -5.72
C GLU A 69 -6.13 1.84 -6.88
N ASN A 70 -5.73 2.97 -7.48
CA ASN A 70 -4.56 2.96 -8.34
C ASN A 70 -3.35 2.75 -7.43
N VAL A 71 -2.75 1.58 -7.56
CA VAL A 71 -1.62 1.22 -6.71
C VAL A 71 -0.35 1.66 -7.42
N GLU A 72 0.30 2.68 -6.88
CA GLU A 72 1.68 3.00 -7.27
C GLU A 72 2.57 1.84 -6.81
N LEU A 73 3.28 1.25 -7.76
CA LEU A 73 4.36 0.31 -7.43
C LEU A 73 5.54 1.14 -6.96
N ILE A 74 5.90 0.97 -5.70
CA ILE A 74 7.04 1.63 -5.08
C ILE A 74 8.18 0.63 -5.11
N GLU A 75 9.27 1.01 -5.78
CA GLU A 75 10.51 0.24 -5.75
C GLU A 75 11.23 0.49 -4.42
N ILE A 76 11.65 -0.59 -3.77
CA ILE A 76 12.40 -0.54 -2.52
C ILE A 76 13.65 -1.41 -2.58
N PRO A 77 14.76 -0.99 -1.95
CA PRO A 77 16.00 -1.73 -1.97
C PRO A 77 15.90 -3.02 -1.15
N VAL A 78 16.58 -4.06 -1.61
CA VAL A 78 16.96 -5.22 -0.78
C VAL A 78 18.26 -4.86 -0.07
N ILE A 79 18.25 -4.92 1.25
CA ILE A 79 19.41 -4.61 2.08
C ILE A 79 19.63 -5.76 3.05
N ASP A 80 20.81 -6.36 3.00
CA ASP A 80 21.18 -7.54 3.79
C ASP A 80 22.34 -7.27 4.78
N ASN A 81 22.87 -6.04 4.79
CA ASN A 81 23.99 -5.64 5.64
C ASN A 81 23.61 -4.44 6.52
N TYR A 82 23.97 -4.55 7.80
CA TYR A 82 23.81 -3.50 8.81
C TYR A 82 24.33 -2.12 8.39
N PHE A 83 25.55 -2.02 7.85
CA PHE A 83 26.14 -0.71 7.54
C PHE A 83 25.42 0.03 6.41
N VAL A 84 24.97 -0.72 5.39
CA VAL A 84 24.19 -0.16 4.28
C VAL A 84 22.82 0.27 4.77
N LEU A 85 22.19 -0.56 5.61
CA LEU A 85 20.90 -0.26 6.20
C LEU A 85 20.95 1.02 7.06
N GLU A 86 21.94 1.12 7.94
CA GLU A 86 22.13 2.31 8.78
C GLU A 86 22.36 3.56 7.93
N GLY A 87 23.19 3.48 6.88
CA GLY A 87 23.34 4.60 5.95
C GLY A 87 22.01 5.00 5.30
N TYR A 88 21.29 4.02 4.77
CA TYR A 88 20.03 4.24 4.06
C TYR A 88 18.97 4.93 4.91
N VAL A 89 18.76 4.47 6.15
CA VAL A 89 17.76 5.06 7.05
C VAL A 89 18.14 6.46 7.53
N HIS A 90 19.42 6.85 7.38
CA HIS A 90 19.91 8.22 7.60
C HIS A 90 20.00 9.04 6.30
N GLY A 91 19.43 8.55 5.20
CA GLY A 91 19.32 9.28 3.94
C GLY A 91 20.54 9.18 3.02
N VAL A 92 21.48 8.26 3.28
CA VAL A 92 22.54 7.94 2.33
C VAL A 92 21.91 7.25 1.12
N LYS A 93 22.31 7.69 -0.09
CA LYS A 93 21.84 7.08 -1.33
C LYS A 93 22.38 5.66 -1.46
N ILE A 94 21.50 4.74 -1.87
CA ILE A 94 21.87 3.38 -2.25
C ILE A 94 22.39 3.35 -3.68
N SER A 95 23.28 2.41 -3.96
CA SER A 95 23.87 2.21 -5.28
C SER A 95 22.82 1.72 -6.29
N GLU A 96 22.91 2.18 -7.54
CA GLU A 96 21.93 1.86 -8.60
C GLU A 96 21.89 0.37 -8.99
N ASP A 97 22.94 -0.40 -8.68
CA ASP A 97 23.04 -1.85 -8.89
C ASP A 97 22.46 -2.68 -7.72
N THR A 98 21.92 -2.03 -6.69
CA THR A 98 21.31 -2.74 -5.56
C THR A 98 20.02 -3.40 -6.01
N GLU A 99 19.87 -4.70 -5.68
CA GLU A 99 18.64 -5.43 -5.94
C GLU A 99 17.43 -4.74 -5.31
N SER A 100 16.28 -4.84 -5.96
CA SER A 100 15.06 -4.18 -5.53
C SER A 100 13.85 -5.09 -5.62
N VAL A 101 12.82 -4.77 -4.85
CA VAL A 101 11.50 -5.37 -4.95
C VAL A 101 10.44 -4.28 -5.03
N PHE A 102 9.28 -4.61 -5.59
CA PHE A 102 8.16 -3.68 -5.67
C PHE A 102 7.16 -3.93 -4.54
N ILE A 103 6.73 -2.87 -3.87
CA ILE A 103 5.62 -2.86 -2.92
C ILE A 103 4.45 -2.09 -3.51
N ASP A 104 3.26 -2.44 -3.06
CA ASP A 104 1.99 -1.92 -3.57
C ASP A 104 1.25 -1.13 -2.46
N LYS A 105 1.96 -0.85 -1.37
CA LYS A 105 1.52 -0.04 -0.23
C LYS A 105 2.67 0.85 0.18
N ASN A 106 2.35 2.06 0.62
CA ASN A 106 3.33 2.95 1.19
C ASN A 106 3.56 2.58 2.67
N TYR A 107 4.71 1.99 2.97
CA TYR A 107 5.12 1.61 4.33
C TYR A 107 5.84 2.72 5.10
N GLY A 108 5.82 3.95 4.59
CA GLY A 108 6.38 5.10 5.28
C GLY A 108 7.80 5.44 4.83
N LYS A 109 8.60 5.94 5.77
CA LYS A 109 9.98 6.37 5.48
C LYS A 109 10.92 5.17 5.42
N TYR A 110 11.83 5.22 4.45
CA TYR A 110 12.90 4.24 4.26
C TYR A 110 12.40 2.77 4.26
N PRO A 111 11.40 2.42 3.44
CA PRO A 111 11.01 1.03 3.31
C PRO A 111 12.13 0.22 2.64
N PHE A 112 12.38 -0.99 3.13
CA PHE A 112 13.41 -1.89 2.58
C PHE A 112 12.97 -3.35 2.71
N ALA A 113 13.56 -4.20 1.88
CA ALA A 113 13.41 -5.65 1.95
C ALA A 113 14.65 -6.27 2.59
N PHE A 114 14.45 -7.28 3.45
CA PHE A 114 15.52 -8.01 4.12
C PHE A 114 15.26 -9.52 4.04
N PHE A 115 16.23 -10.28 3.55
CA PHE A 115 16.14 -11.75 3.53
C PHE A 115 16.37 -12.31 4.93
N VAL A 116 15.33 -12.93 5.51
CA VAL A 116 15.46 -13.65 6.79
C VAL A 116 15.78 -15.13 6.59
N GLU A 117 15.42 -15.67 5.42
CA GLU A 117 15.77 -17.02 4.96
C GLU A 117 15.92 -16.97 3.43
N LYS A 118 16.51 -18.01 2.83
CA LYS A 118 16.72 -18.09 1.36
C LYS A 118 15.46 -17.75 0.54
N ASN A 119 14.28 -18.13 1.04
CA ASN A 119 13.00 -17.98 0.36
C ASN A 119 12.03 -17.07 1.13
N LYS A 120 12.49 -16.31 2.13
CA LYS A 120 11.62 -15.50 2.98
C LYS A 120 12.19 -14.10 3.17
N ILE A 121 11.39 -13.12 2.78
CA ILE A 121 11.73 -11.69 2.84
C ILE A 121 10.80 -11.01 3.84
N ALA A 122 11.39 -10.22 4.73
CA ALA A 122 10.69 -9.21 5.52
C ALA A 122 10.70 -7.89 4.75
N ILE A 123 9.53 -7.29 4.55
CA ILE A 123 9.43 -5.88 4.13
C ILE A 123 9.30 -5.06 5.40
N CYS A 124 10.26 -4.17 5.61
CA CYS A 124 10.42 -3.40 6.82
C CYS A 124 10.30 -1.90 6.53
N SER A 125 9.99 -1.11 7.55
CA SER A 125 10.08 0.34 7.50
C SER A 125 10.53 0.95 8.82
N SER A 126 10.96 2.21 8.76
CA SER A 126 11.33 2.99 9.93
C SER A 126 10.12 3.26 10.83
N PRO A 127 10.27 3.36 12.17
CA PRO A 127 9.17 3.39 13.15
C PRO A 127 8.22 4.59 13.08
N ASP A 128 8.45 5.53 12.14
CA ASP A 128 7.82 6.85 12.08
C ASP A 128 6.40 6.86 11.47
N VAL A 129 5.86 5.71 11.04
CA VAL A 129 4.54 5.68 10.40
C VAL A 129 3.61 4.71 11.10
N SER A 130 2.55 5.27 11.70
CA SER A 130 1.34 4.52 12.05
C SER A 130 0.68 4.07 10.75
N ILE A 131 1.16 2.98 10.16
CA ILE A 131 0.49 2.33 9.04
C ILE A 131 -0.82 1.79 9.61
N GLU A 132 -1.93 2.48 9.31
CA GLU A 132 -3.28 2.03 9.65
C GLU A 132 -3.42 0.56 9.20
N ASN A 133 -3.62 -0.36 10.15
CA ASN A 133 -3.86 -1.79 9.94
C ASN A 133 -2.64 -2.70 9.71
N THR A 134 -1.45 -2.39 10.23
CA THR A 134 -0.40 -3.42 10.32
C THR A 134 -0.71 -4.37 11.48
N TYR A 135 -1.33 -5.52 11.16
CA TYR A 135 -1.61 -6.60 12.13
C TYR A 135 -0.35 -7.35 12.57
N ILE A 136 0.80 -7.02 11.99
CA ILE A 136 2.09 -7.64 12.30
C ILE A 136 2.74 -6.82 13.42
N HIS A 137 2.98 -7.48 14.55
CA HIS A 137 3.64 -6.92 15.73
C HIS A 137 5.00 -7.59 15.87
N GLU A 138 5.79 -7.49 14.80
CA GLU A 138 7.12 -8.06 14.72
C GLU A 138 8.09 -6.99 14.21
N TYR A 139 9.31 -7.07 14.72
CA TYR A 139 10.37 -6.11 14.44
C TYR A 139 11.62 -6.85 14.01
N LEU A 140 12.25 -6.36 12.96
CA LEU A 140 13.58 -6.79 12.55
C LEU A 140 14.61 -5.97 13.31
N VAL A 141 15.50 -6.64 14.02
CA VAL A 141 16.69 -6.05 14.63
C VAL A 141 17.91 -6.54 13.84
N VAL A 142 18.63 -5.62 13.21
CA VAL A 142 19.85 -5.92 12.45
C VAL A 142 21.06 -5.44 13.24
N LYS A 143 22.09 -6.27 13.31
CA LYS A 143 23.39 -6.02 13.94
C LYS A 143 24.50 -6.30 12.92
N PRO A 144 25.75 -5.84 13.14
CA PRO A 144 26.84 -6.06 12.20
C PRO A 144 27.00 -7.52 11.72
N ASP A 145 26.84 -8.49 12.62
CA ASP A 145 27.09 -9.91 12.33
C ASP A 145 25.86 -10.80 12.45
N SER A 146 24.67 -10.24 12.71
CA SER A 146 23.47 -11.04 12.95
C SER A 146 22.20 -10.22 12.80
N PHE A 147 21.06 -10.90 12.68
CA PHE A 147 19.75 -10.27 12.82
C PHE A 147 18.84 -11.16 13.65
N SER A 148 17.76 -10.58 14.16
CA SER A 148 16.71 -11.30 14.87
C SER A 148 15.36 -10.67 14.62
N VAL A 149 14.32 -11.49 14.60
CA VAL A 149 12.92 -11.05 14.59
C VAL A 149 12.38 -11.15 16.00
N VAL A 150 11.80 -10.07 16.51
CA VAL A 150 11.26 -10.00 17.87
C VAL A 150 9.84 -9.46 17.86
N SER A 151 9.01 -9.86 18.82
CA SER A 151 7.62 -9.39 18.92
C SER A 151 7.46 -8.14 19.78
N ASP A 152 8.37 -7.91 20.72
CA ASP A 152 8.39 -6.70 21.54
C ASP A 152 9.14 -5.58 20.81
N LYS A 153 8.55 -4.37 20.78
CA LYS A 153 9.15 -3.20 20.11
C LYS A 153 10.51 -2.87 20.76
N PRO A 154 11.64 -3.05 20.05
CA PRO A 154 12.94 -2.67 20.56
C PRO A 154 13.29 -1.24 20.13
N ASP A 155 14.24 -0.61 20.83
CA ASP A 155 14.64 0.78 20.54
C ASP A 155 15.16 0.96 19.10
N ASN A 156 15.87 -0.04 18.57
CA ASN A 156 16.47 -0.02 17.23
C ASN A 156 15.82 -1.04 16.28
N GLY A 157 14.53 -1.32 16.47
CA GLY A 157 13.79 -2.25 15.62
C GLY A 157 13.13 -1.59 14.43
N TYR A 158 13.29 -2.17 13.25
CA TYR A 158 12.50 -1.81 12.09
C TYR A 158 11.20 -2.60 12.12
N GLN A 159 10.07 -1.93 11.95
CA GLN A 159 8.78 -2.61 11.95
C GLN A 159 8.66 -3.48 10.71
N ILE A 160 8.25 -4.74 10.87
CA ILE A 160 7.93 -5.62 9.75
C ILE A 160 6.50 -5.33 9.30
N CYS A 161 6.34 -4.87 8.07
CA CYS A 161 5.06 -4.47 7.49
C CYS A 161 4.42 -5.58 6.65
N GLU A 162 5.24 -6.46 6.07
CA GLU A 162 4.78 -7.55 5.20
C GLU A 162 5.80 -8.69 5.19
N TRP A 163 5.30 -9.92 5.17
CA TRP A 163 6.10 -11.11 4.91
C TRP A 163 5.86 -11.58 3.48
N ARG A 164 6.95 -11.93 2.78
CA ARG A 164 6.88 -12.58 1.46
C ARG A 164 7.62 -13.90 1.49
N ILE A 165 6.97 -14.93 0.96
CA ILE A 165 7.58 -16.23 0.70
C ILE A 165 7.79 -16.34 -0.81
N LEU A 166 9.04 -16.47 -1.23
CA LEU A 166 9.41 -16.73 -2.60
C LEU A 166 9.30 -18.23 -2.85
N ASN A 167 8.29 -18.66 -3.61
CA ASN A 167 8.23 -20.04 -4.08
C ASN A 167 9.30 -20.23 -5.15
N VAL A 168 10.44 -20.77 -4.72
CA VAL A 168 11.48 -21.30 -5.62
C VAL A 168 11.14 -22.76 -5.88
N ASP A 169 10.13 -23.00 -6.71
CA ASP A 169 9.89 -24.27 -7.43
C ASP A 169 8.85 -24.00 -8.53
N VAL A 170 9.34 -23.57 -9.68
CA VAL A 170 8.68 -23.85 -10.96
C VAL A 170 9.67 -24.76 -11.69
N GLU A 171 9.28 -26.02 -11.88
CA GLU A 171 10.04 -27.07 -12.56
C GLU A 171 10.62 -26.63 -13.91
#